data_AF-A0A9E3XG15-F1
#
_entry.id   AF-A0A9E3XG15-F1
#
_cell.length_a   1.000
_cell.length_b   1.000
_cell.length_c   1.000
_cell.angle_alpha   90.00
_cell.angle_beta   90.00
_cell.angle_gamma   90.00
#
_symmetry.space_group_name_H-M   'P 1'
#
loop_
_entity.id
_entity.type
_entity.pdbx_description
1 polymer ?
#
loop_
_entity_poly.entity_id
_entity_poly.type
_entity_poly.pdbx_seq_one_letter_code
_entity_poly.pdbx_strand_id
1 'polypeptide(L)'
;MNSDKAQALLTHNAGILGQAVDSTVLSDAQQVYEVNSQWLAAAEKQNNTRAEGQAFKFSDKLVGYDYDAAFPTLLKNLLPVGYGILGFVLAAIFGAVVSSLASMLNSASTIATMDIYNKVKSSASQFELVTAGRVFTVLFVLIAILIAPNLDNPKFGGIFTFIQEFQGFISPGVLAIFLFGLLVHRTPRFAGTVGLLLNPVLYGTIKWGNLTGIGFLESLSTLSFLDRMAVCFFTVIAVLTVITLLKPLPKPVDLPVNEKMDISTSKSTKTFGYVVVALTLALYVIFW
;
A
#
# COMPACT_ATOMS: atom_id res chain seq x y z
N MET A 1 18.31 12.64 -2.38
CA MET A 1 18.78 12.14 -1.07
C MET A 1 18.13 12.98 0.02
N ASN A 2 17.54 12.37 1.05
CA ASN A 2 17.05 13.10 2.20
C ASN A 2 18.25 13.42 3.11
N SER A 3 18.65 14.69 3.19
CA SER A 3 19.86 15.15 3.89
C SER A 3 19.85 14.76 5.37
N ASP A 4 18.69 14.86 6.01
CA ASP A 4 18.55 14.65 7.44
C ASP A 4 18.67 13.15 7.77
N LYS A 5 18.09 12.29 6.92
CA LYS A 5 18.21 10.82 7.04
C LYS A 5 19.64 10.36 6.76
N ALA A 6 20.31 10.94 5.75
CA ALA A 6 21.70 10.66 5.43
C ALA A 6 22.64 11.08 6.58
N GLN A 7 22.40 12.26 7.18
CA GLN A 7 23.16 12.74 8.33
C GLN A 7 22.94 11.87 9.57
N ALA A 8 21.69 11.48 9.86
CA ALA A 8 21.38 10.60 10.98
C ALA A 8 22.06 9.23 10.84
N LEU A 9 22.07 8.67 9.62
CA LEU A 9 22.74 7.40 9.32
C LEU A 9 24.27 7.49 9.48
N LEU A 10 24.90 8.52 8.90
CA LEU A 10 26.34 8.71 9.03
C LEU A 10 26.74 8.98 10.48
N THR A 11 25.97 9.78 11.22
CA THR A 11 26.22 10.07 12.64
C THR A 11 26.11 8.80 13.49
N HIS A 12 25.12 7.95 13.21
CA HIS A 12 24.96 6.67 13.89
C HIS A 12 26.15 5.74 13.63
N ASN A 13 26.52 5.55 12.36
CA ASN A 13 27.60 4.64 11.98
C ASN A 13 28.98 5.14 12.43
N ALA A 14 29.23 6.45 12.33
CA ALA A 14 30.43 7.08 12.87
C ALA A 14 30.52 6.92 14.39
N GLY A 15 29.41 7.10 15.10
CA GLY A 15 29.33 6.92 16.56
C GLY A 15 29.66 5.49 17.01
N ILE A 16 29.22 4.47 16.26
CA ILE A 16 29.55 3.06 16.53
C ILE A 16 31.07 2.79 16.39
N LEU A 17 31.72 3.47 15.44
CA LEU A 17 33.15 3.31 15.15
C LEU A 17 34.06 4.32 15.86
N GLY A 18 33.50 5.26 16.64
CA GLY A 18 34.24 6.34 17.28
C GLY A 18 34.87 7.33 16.29
N GLN A 19 34.28 7.49 15.09
CA GLN A 19 34.73 8.44 14.07
C GLN A 19 33.91 9.73 14.11
N ALA A 20 34.47 10.82 13.59
CA ALA A 20 33.76 12.08 13.42
C ALA A 20 33.13 12.15 12.02
N VAL A 21 31.94 12.72 11.91
CA VAL A 21 31.29 13.00 10.62
C VAL A 21 31.77 14.37 10.14
N ASP A 22 32.40 14.42 8.97
CA ASP A 22 32.66 15.68 8.28
C ASP A 22 31.36 16.17 7.63
N SER A 23 30.96 17.41 7.95
CA SER A 23 29.73 18.01 7.45
C SER A 23 29.76 18.30 5.95
N THR A 24 30.94 18.35 5.32
CA THR A 24 31.08 18.59 3.87
C THR A 24 30.61 17.39 3.03
N VAL A 25 30.77 16.17 3.56
CA VAL A 25 30.36 14.91 2.93
C VAL A 25 28.84 14.83 2.73
N LEU A 26 28.05 15.54 3.54
CA LEU A 26 26.58 15.50 3.53
C LEU A 26 25.94 16.15 2.30
N SER A 27 26.73 16.88 1.52
CA SER A 27 26.25 17.63 0.34
C SER A 27 26.13 16.77 -0.92
N ASP A 28 26.80 15.62 -0.97
CA ASP A 28 26.88 14.77 -2.15
C ASP A 28 26.54 13.31 -1.81
N ALA A 29 25.56 12.74 -2.53
CA ALA A 29 25.07 11.39 -2.25
C ALA A 29 26.10 10.29 -2.55
N GLN A 30 26.99 10.52 -3.52
CA GLN A 30 28.08 9.60 -3.85
C GLN A 30 29.10 9.58 -2.71
N GLN A 31 29.47 10.75 -2.19
CA GLN A 31 30.42 10.86 -1.07
C GLN A 31 29.86 10.24 0.22
N VAL A 32 28.58 10.48 0.54
CA VAL A 32 27.89 9.81 1.65
C VAL A 32 27.97 8.29 1.51
N TYR A 33 27.69 7.76 0.32
CA TYR A 33 27.75 6.33 0.05
C TYR A 33 29.17 5.76 0.23
N GLU A 34 30.18 6.42 -0.36
CA GLU A 34 31.57 5.99 -0.29
C GLU A 34 32.08 5.96 1.15
N VAL A 35 31.90 7.04 1.92
CA VAL A 35 32.31 7.11 3.32
C VAL A 35 31.60 6.05 4.16
N ASN A 36 30.29 5.91 3.98
CA ASN A 36 29.52 4.91 4.70
C ASN A 36 29.96 3.47 4.37
N SER A 37 30.28 3.19 3.11
CA SER A 37 30.77 1.88 2.67
C SER A 37 32.11 1.52 3.30
N GLN A 38 33.02 2.49 3.44
CA GLN A 38 34.31 2.30 4.11
C GLN A 38 34.12 2.00 5.60
N TRP A 39 33.19 2.69 6.27
CA TRP A 39 32.85 2.42 7.66
C TRP A 39 32.24 1.03 7.86
N LEU A 40 31.34 0.60 6.98
CA LEU A 40 30.76 -0.74 7.03
C LEU A 40 31.86 -1.82 6.88
N ALA A 41 32.78 -1.66 5.94
CA ALA A 41 33.91 -2.57 5.78
C ALA A 41 34.85 -2.58 7.00
N ALA A 42 35.09 -1.41 7.62
CA ALA A 42 35.88 -1.32 8.86
C ALA A 42 35.18 -2.01 10.04
N ALA A 43 33.86 -1.82 10.17
CA ALA A 43 33.03 -2.47 11.19
C ALA A 43 33.02 -4.00 11.02
N GLU A 44 32.94 -4.48 9.78
CA GLU A 44 32.96 -5.91 9.46
C GLU A 44 34.30 -6.53 9.85
N LYS A 45 35.41 -5.84 9.56
CA LYS A 45 36.74 -6.27 9.99
C LYS A 45 36.86 -6.36 11.51
N GLN A 46 36.22 -5.46 12.27
CA GLN A 46 36.22 -5.53 13.73
C GLN A 46 35.39 -6.71 14.26
N ASN A 47 34.32 -7.13 13.57
CA ASN A 47 33.53 -8.29 13.98
C ASN A 47 34.33 -9.59 14.00
N ASN A 48 35.33 -9.74 13.13
CA ASN A 48 36.23 -10.90 13.13
C ASN A 48 37.02 -11.06 14.44
N THR A 49 37.06 -10.02 15.29
CA THR A 49 37.76 -10.02 16.58
C THR A 49 36.82 -10.02 17.79
N ARG A 50 35.49 -10.01 17.60
CA ARG A 50 34.50 -9.97 18.67
C ARG A 50 33.93 -11.36 18.98
N ALA A 51 33.58 -11.60 20.25
CA ALA A 51 32.92 -12.83 20.67
C ALA A 51 31.51 -12.97 20.04
N GLU A 52 31.05 -14.20 19.82
CA GLU A 52 29.69 -14.49 19.38
C GLU A 52 28.67 -13.87 20.35
N GLY A 53 27.87 -12.90 19.86
CA GLY A 53 26.93 -12.11 20.66
C GLY A 53 27.32 -10.63 20.85
N GLN A 54 28.57 -10.26 20.56
CA GLN A 54 29.06 -8.86 20.58
C GLN A 54 29.34 -8.30 19.17
N ALA A 55 29.20 -9.12 18.12
CA ALA A 55 29.35 -8.69 16.74
C ALA A 55 28.26 -7.66 16.36
N PHE A 56 28.65 -6.65 15.58
CA PHE A 56 27.72 -5.72 14.96
C PHE A 56 26.80 -6.47 13.99
N LYS A 57 25.50 -6.18 14.05
CA LYS A 57 24.52 -6.69 13.08
C LYS A 57 24.41 -5.67 11.94
N PHE A 58 24.80 -6.09 10.75
CA PHE A 58 24.60 -5.30 9.54
C PHE A 58 23.17 -5.47 9.04
N SER A 59 22.62 -4.41 8.49
CA SER A 59 21.29 -4.39 7.87
C SER A 59 21.42 -3.68 6.53
N ASP A 60 21.12 -4.39 5.44
CA ASP A 60 21.15 -3.84 4.07
C ASP A 60 19.96 -2.94 3.76
N LYS A 61 19.16 -2.57 4.78
CA LYS A 61 18.14 -1.55 4.58
C LYS A 61 18.84 -0.23 4.26
N LEU A 62 18.74 0.19 3.00
CA LEU A 62 19.16 1.49 2.50
C LEU A 62 18.31 2.59 3.17
N VAL A 63 18.67 3.02 4.38
CA VAL A 63 17.91 4.03 5.16
C VAL A 63 18.11 5.46 4.62
N GLY A 64 19.03 5.69 3.67
CA GLY A 64 19.34 7.01 3.11
C GLY A 64 18.63 7.40 1.81
N TYR A 65 18.01 6.44 1.10
CA TYR A 65 17.33 6.73 -0.18
C TYR A 65 15.83 6.95 0.05
N ASP A 66 15.41 8.19 -0.18
CA ASP A 66 14.00 8.56 -0.29
C ASP A 66 13.55 8.35 -1.74
N TYR A 67 12.98 7.18 -2.02
CA TYR A 67 12.46 6.82 -3.33
C TYR A 67 11.31 7.75 -3.77
N ASP A 68 10.55 8.27 -2.81
CA ASP A 68 9.40 9.13 -3.08
C ASP A 68 9.86 10.53 -3.55
N ALA A 69 11.06 10.96 -3.15
CA ALA A 69 11.69 12.19 -3.61
C ALA A 69 12.30 12.12 -5.02
N ALA A 70 12.34 10.95 -5.67
CA ALA A 70 13.00 10.78 -6.97
C ALA A 70 12.41 11.69 -8.06
N PHE A 71 11.09 11.65 -8.23
CA PHE A 71 10.42 12.44 -9.27
C PHE A 71 10.51 13.96 -9.02
N PRO A 72 10.22 14.49 -7.80
CA PRO A 72 10.46 15.91 -7.50
C PRO A 72 11.91 16.36 -7.72
N THR A 73 12.88 15.49 -7.40
CA THR A 73 14.31 15.79 -7.61
C THR A 73 14.63 15.92 -9.10
N LEU A 74 14.09 15.04 -9.95
CA LEU A 74 14.24 15.14 -11.40
C LEU A 74 13.63 16.43 -11.95
N LEU A 75 12.42 16.80 -11.49
CA LEU A 75 11.78 18.04 -11.92
C LEU A 75 12.64 19.26 -11.58
N LYS A 76 13.21 19.30 -10.37
CA LYS A 76 14.05 20.41 -9.91
C LYS A 76 15.35 20.52 -10.72
N ASN A 77 15.99 19.39 -11.03
CA ASN A 77 17.34 19.39 -11.60
C ASN A 77 17.36 19.36 -13.14
N LEU A 78 16.30 18.87 -13.78
CA LEU A 78 16.28 18.64 -15.22
C LEU A 78 15.42 19.66 -15.98
N LEU A 79 14.41 20.26 -15.34
CA LEU A 79 13.56 21.24 -16.04
C LEU A 79 14.24 22.61 -16.13
N PRO A 80 14.17 23.27 -17.30
CA PRO A 80 14.80 24.56 -17.49
C PRO A 80 14.07 25.63 -16.66
N VAL A 81 14.83 26.32 -15.82
CA VAL A 81 14.34 27.43 -15.00
C VAL A 81 14.21 28.69 -15.87
N GLY A 82 13.16 29.49 -15.64
CA GLY A 82 12.96 30.78 -16.31
C GLY A 82 11.97 30.78 -17.48
N TYR A 83 11.62 29.61 -18.04
CA TYR A 83 10.68 29.48 -19.16
C TYR A 83 9.22 29.19 -18.74
N GLY A 84 8.93 29.21 -17.44
CA GLY A 84 7.61 28.88 -16.89
C GLY A 84 7.23 27.39 -16.93
N ILE A 85 8.01 26.53 -17.60
CA ILE A 85 7.74 25.08 -17.73
C ILE A 85 7.70 24.38 -16.38
N LEU A 86 8.66 24.68 -15.49
CA LEU A 86 8.65 24.15 -14.12
C LEU A 86 7.35 24.55 -13.39
N GLY A 87 6.92 25.81 -13.52
CA GLY A 87 5.68 26.30 -12.92
C GLY A 87 4.44 25.60 -13.49
N PHE A 88 4.39 25.39 -14.82
CA PHE A 88 3.31 24.66 -15.49
C PHE A 88 3.20 23.21 -14.97
N VAL A 89 4.32 22.49 -14.90
CA VAL A 89 4.34 21.10 -14.43
C VAL A 89 3.93 21.03 -12.95
N LEU A 90 4.44 21.93 -12.10
CA LEU A 90 4.05 21.99 -10.69
C LEU A 90 2.56 22.30 -10.52
N ALA A 91 2.01 23.22 -11.33
CA ALA A 91 0.57 23.52 -11.32
C ALA A 91 -0.27 22.31 -11.76
N ALA A 92 0.16 21.58 -12.79
CA ALA A 92 -0.52 20.38 -13.26
C ALA A 92 -0.53 19.27 -12.19
N ILE A 93 0.60 19.02 -11.52
CA ILE A 93 0.69 18.05 -10.43
C ILE A 93 -0.21 18.47 -9.26
N PHE A 94 -0.17 19.74 -8.87
CA PHE A 94 -1.03 20.25 -7.81
C PHE A 94 -2.51 20.06 -8.14
N GLY A 95 -2.92 20.39 -9.37
CA GLY A 95 -4.29 20.16 -9.84
C GLY A 95 -4.69 18.69 -9.81
N ALA A 96 -3.82 17.78 -10.27
CA ALA A 96 -4.07 16.34 -10.26
C ALA A 96 -4.21 15.78 -8.82
N VAL A 97 -3.38 16.24 -7.89
CA VAL A 97 -3.43 15.85 -6.48
C VAL A 97 -4.71 16.35 -5.82
N VAL A 98 -5.04 17.64 -5.98
CA VAL A 98 -6.27 18.23 -5.40
C VAL A 98 -7.52 17.56 -5.96
N SER A 99 -7.55 17.27 -7.27
CA SER A 99 -8.67 16.56 -7.91
C SER A 99 -8.85 15.14 -7.35
N SER A 100 -7.75 14.39 -7.21
CA SER A 100 -7.78 13.04 -6.65
C SER A 100 -8.22 13.05 -5.18
N LEU A 101 -7.70 13.96 -4.37
CA LEU A 101 -8.09 14.14 -2.97
C LEU A 101 -9.58 14.49 -2.83
N ALA A 102 -10.07 15.43 -3.65
CA ALA A 102 -11.48 15.81 -3.66
C ALA A 102 -12.39 14.62 -4.00
N SER A 103 -12.03 13.82 -5.00
CA SER A 103 -12.78 12.61 -5.37
C SER A 103 -12.78 11.55 -4.26
N MET A 104 -11.63 11.30 -3.63
CA MET A 104 -11.50 10.35 -2.52
C MET A 104 -12.31 10.80 -1.30
N LEU A 105 -12.20 12.08 -0.91
CA LEU A 105 -12.94 12.64 0.22
C LEU A 105 -14.45 12.65 -0.02
N ASN A 106 -14.90 12.97 -1.23
CA ASN A 106 -16.31 12.92 -1.60
C ASN A 106 -16.86 11.49 -1.50
N SER A 107 -16.11 10.50 -1.98
CA SER A 107 -16.50 9.09 -1.90
C SER A 107 -16.58 8.60 -0.45
N ALA A 108 -15.55 8.90 0.35
CA ALA A 108 -15.51 8.55 1.77
C ALA A 108 -16.64 9.22 2.57
N SER A 109 -16.90 10.50 2.30
CA SER A 109 -17.99 11.27 2.91
C SER A 109 -19.35 10.69 2.54
N THR A 110 -19.55 10.29 1.28
CA THR A 110 -20.80 9.67 0.83
C THR A 110 -21.03 8.33 1.53
N ILE A 111 -20.00 7.49 1.64
CA ILE A 111 -20.08 6.22 2.40
C ILE A 111 -20.41 6.50 3.87
N ALA A 112 -19.69 7.43 4.52
CA ALA A 112 -19.94 7.77 5.93
C ALA A 112 -21.36 8.32 6.16
N THR A 113 -21.86 9.15 5.26
CA THR A 113 -23.22 9.71 5.37
C THR A 113 -24.29 8.66 5.07
N MET A 114 -24.20 7.97 3.93
CA MET A 114 -25.29 7.12 3.44
C MET A 114 -25.26 5.73 4.08
N ASP A 115 -24.09 5.15 4.30
CA ASP A 115 -23.96 3.79 4.82
C ASP A 115 -23.88 3.72 6.35
N ILE A 116 -23.48 4.82 7.01
CA ILE A 116 -23.37 4.89 8.47
C ILE A 116 -24.41 5.86 9.05
N TYR A 117 -24.29 7.17 8.78
CA TYR A 117 -25.11 8.19 9.44
C TYR A 117 -26.61 8.02 9.16
N ASN A 118 -27.00 7.80 7.90
CA ASN A 118 -28.41 7.59 7.52
C ASN A 118 -29.00 6.30 8.09
N LYS A 119 -28.19 5.27 8.32
CA LYS A 119 -28.66 4.02 8.98
C LYS A 119 -28.85 4.20 10.48
N VAL A 120 -28.00 5.02 11.12
CA VAL A 120 -28.12 5.33 12.55
C VAL A 120 -29.26 6.32 12.83
N LYS A 121 -29.41 7.34 11.98
CA LYS A 121 -30.50 8.32 12.03
C LYS A 121 -31.40 8.16 10.80
N SER A 122 -32.30 7.19 10.88
CA SER A 122 -33.19 6.75 9.79
C SER A 122 -34.20 7.77 9.28
N SER A 123 -34.33 8.94 9.92
CA SER A 123 -35.23 10.04 9.52
C SER A 123 -34.49 11.33 9.18
N ALA A 124 -33.21 11.25 8.79
CA ALA A 124 -32.44 12.43 8.40
C ALA A 124 -32.99 13.06 7.09
N SER A 125 -33.23 14.36 7.12
CA SER A 125 -33.59 15.13 5.93
C SER A 125 -32.40 15.25 4.96
N GLN A 126 -32.68 15.53 3.67
CA GLN A 126 -31.61 15.72 2.68
C GLN A 126 -30.63 16.83 3.06
N PHE A 127 -31.12 17.92 3.67
CA PHE A 127 -30.28 18.99 4.16
C PHE A 127 -29.31 18.51 5.26
N GLU A 128 -29.80 17.67 6.18
CA GLU A 128 -28.96 17.06 7.22
C GLU A 128 -27.92 16.10 6.63
N LEU A 129 -28.28 15.30 5.63
CA LEU A 129 -27.34 14.37 4.98
C LEU A 129 -26.20 15.11 4.28
N VAL A 130 -26.50 16.17 3.52
CA VAL A 130 -25.47 17.00 2.88
C VAL A 130 -24.59 17.69 3.92
N THR A 131 -25.19 18.19 5.00
CA THR A 131 -24.45 18.82 6.10
C THR A 131 -23.52 17.83 6.81
N ALA A 132 -24.02 16.62 7.12
CA ALA A 132 -23.22 15.55 7.69
C ALA A 132 -22.05 15.17 6.76
N GLY A 133 -22.28 15.08 5.45
CA GLY A 133 -21.21 14.82 4.48
C GLY A 133 -20.11 15.88 4.48
N ARG A 134 -20.46 17.16 4.57
CA ARG A 134 -19.48 18.25 4.71
C ARG A 134 -18.68 18.13 6.01
N VAL A 135 -19.35 17.80 7.11
CA VAL A 135 -18.69 17.58 8.42
C VAL A 135 -17.72 16.40 8.36
N PHE A 136 -18.13 15.26 7.80
CA PHE A 136 -17.24 14.10 7.61
C PHE A 136 -16.04 14.43 6.72
N THR A 137 -16.24 15.24 5.68
CA THR A 137 -15.14 15.68 4.80
C THR A 137 -14.09 16.45 5.60
N VAL A 138 -14.51 17.43 6.39
CA VAL A 138 -13.60 18.21 7.26
C VAL A 138 -12.90 17.29 8.27
N LEU A 139 -13.64 16.38 8.90
CA LEU A 139 -13.09 15.41 9.84
C LEU A 139 -12.00 14.53 9.19
N PHE A 140 -12.26 13.98 8.00
CA PHE A 140 -11.30 13.14 7.29
C PHE A 140 -10.06 13.92 6.86
N VAL A 141 -10.20 15.18 6.44
CA VAL A 141 -9.07 16.07 6.15
C VAL A 141 -8.21 16.29 7.39
N LEU A 142 -8.82 16.56 8.55
CA LEU A 142 -8.09 16.74 9.80
C LEU A 142 -7.32 15.48 10.20
N ILE A 143 -7.95 14.31 10.10
CA ILE A 143 -7.29 13.01 10.37
C ILE A 143 -6.12 12.80 9.40
N ALA A 144 -6.31 13.09 8.11
CA ALA A 144 -5.26 12.94 7.11
C ALA A 144 -4.06 13.86 7.40
N ILE A 145 -4.30 15.12 7.79
CA ILE A 145 -3.23 16.08 8.17
C ILE A 145 -2.45 15.59 9.39
N LEU A 146 -3.10 14.95 10.36
CA LEU A 146 -2.44 14.40 11.55
C LEU A 146 -1.58 13.16 11.22
N ILE A 147 -2.06 12.30 10.31
CA ILE A 147 -1.36 11.06 9.96
C ILE A 147 -0.23 11.30 8.94
N ALA A 148 -0.42 12.19 7.97
CA ALA A 148 0.49 12.37 6.84
C ALA A 148 1.98 12.54 7.22
N PRO A 149 2.37 13.34 8.23
CA PRO A 149 3.78 13.49 8.62
C PRO A 149 4.42 12.18 9.11
N ASN A 150 3.62 11.27 9.68
CA ASN A 150 4.12 9.99 10.20
C ASN A 150 4.49 9.02 9.07
N LEU A 151 3.98 9.23 7.85
CA LEU A 151 4.19 8.34 6.72
C LEU A 151 5.58 8.47 6.08
N ASP A 152 6.30 9.56 6.34
CA ASP A 152 7.70 9.74 5.91
C ASP A 152 8.69 8.89 6.74
N ASN A 153 8.22 8.08 7.69
CA ASN A 153 9.09 7.23 8.48
C ASN A 153 9.74 6.14 7.60
N PRO A 154 11.10 6.04 7.55
CA PRO A 154 11.81 5.03 6.77
C PRO A 154 11.41 3.58 7.06
N LYS A 155 10.83 3.32 8.25
CA LYS A 155 10.32 2.00 8.64
C LYS A 155 9.27 1.45 7.67
N PHE A 156 8.61 2.31 6.89
CA PHE A 156 7.55 1.90 5.96
C PHE A 156 8.04 1.54 4.54
N GLY A 157 9.32 1.76 4.22
CA GLY A 157 9.88 1.35 2.92
C GLY A 157 9.30 2.09 1.71
N GLY A 158 8.89 3.36 1.92
CA GLY A 158 8.26 4.22 0.91
C GLY A 158 6.72 4.19 0.96
N ILE A 159 6.09 5.24 0.47
CA ILE A 159 4.63 5.39 0.53
C ILE A 159 3.89 4.30 -0.25
N PHE A 160 4.46 3.85 -1.37
CA PHE A 160 3.88 2.77 -2.18
C PHE A 160 3.81 1.48 -1.36
N THR A 161 4.92 1.05 -0.76
CA THR A 161 4.98 -0.14 0.08
C THR A 161 4.00 -0.05 1.24
N PHE A 162 3.93 1.12 1.89
CA PHE A 162 2.97 1.36 2.97
C PHE A 162 1.52 1.16 2.51
N ILE A 163 1.14 1.78 1.39
CA ILE A 163 -0.23 1.69 0.85
C ILE A 163 -0.56 0.24 0.50
N GLN A 164 0.34 -0.47 -0.19
CA GLN A 164 0.12 -1.86 -0.57
C GLN A 164 -0.01 -2.78 0.65
N GLU A 165 0.83 -2.58 1.66
CA GLU A 165 0.78 -3.31 2.92
C GLU A 165 -0.50 -3.05 3.70
N PHE A 166 -0.98 -1.81 3.71
CA PHE A 166 -2.25 -1.46 4.36
C PHE A 166 -3.44 -2.02 3.59
N GLN A 167 -3.43 -1.92 2.26
CA GLN A 167 -4.47 -2.50 1.41
C GLN A 167 -4.56 -4.03 1.56
N GLY A 168 -3.45 -4.71 1.84
CA GLY A 168 -3.44 -6.15 2.09
C GLY A 168 -4.34 -6.62 3.24
N PHE A 169 -4.60 -5.76 4.23
CA PHE A 169 -5.53 -6.06 5.32
C PHE A 169 -7.00 -6.11 4.89
N ILE A 170 -7.35 -5.51 3.75
CA ILE A 170 -8.75 -5.30 3.35
C ILE A 170 -9.03 -5.92 1.98
N SER A 171 -8.21 -5.58 0.99
CA SER A 171 -8.41 -5.91 -0.43
C SER A 171 -8.64 -7.39 -0.72
N PRO A 172 -7.79 -8.35 -0.26
CA PRO A 172 -7.99 -9.75 -0.60
C PRO A 172 -9.25 -10.34 0.03
N GLY A 173 -9.62 -9.91 1.24
CA GLY A 173 -10.86 -10.33 1.90
C GLY A 173 -12.11 -9.83 1.17
N VAL A 174 -12.16 -8.54 0.85
CA VAL A 174 -13.27 -7.94 0.11
C VAL A 174 -13.42 -8.58 -1.27
N LEU A 175 -12.30 -8.76 -1.99
CA LEU A 175 -12.29 -9.43 -3.30
C LEU A 175 -12.81 -10.87 -3.19
N ALA A 176 -12.35 -11.64 -2.20
CA ALA A 176 -12.79 -13.01 -1.98
C ALA A 176 -14.30 -13.09 -1.72
N ILE A 177 -14.84 -12.25 -0.83
CA ILE A 177 -16.27 -12.24 -0.51
C ILE A 177 -17.10 -11.82 -1.72
N PHE A 178 -16.66 -10.80 -2.45
CA PHE A 178 -17.36 -10.30 -3.62
C PHE A 178 -17.40 -11.34 -4.74
N LEU A 179 -16.25 -11.90 -5.11
CA LEU A 179 -16.15 -12.92 -6.16
C LEU A 179 -16.91 -14.18 -5.77
N PHE A 180 -16.77 -14.62 -4.52
CA PHE A 180 -17.46 -15.82 -4.04
C PHE A 180 -18.99 -15.62 -3.98
N GLY A 181 -19.46 -14.48 -3.50
CA GLY A 181 -20.90 -14.15 -3.48
C GLY A 181 -21.50 -14.01 -4.88
N LEU A 182 -20.71 -13.54 -5.85
CA LEU A 182 -21.13 -13.43 -7.26
C LEU A 182 -21.17 -14.78 -7.97
N LEU A 183 -20.26 -15.70 -7.65
CA LEU A 183 -20.18 -17.02 -8.30
C LEU A 183 -21.01 -18.10 -7.58
N VAL A 184 -21.20 -17.97 -6.27
CA VAL A 184 -21.85 -18.97 -5.41
C VAL A 184 -23.14 -18.40 -4.81
N HIS A 185 -24.23 -18.50 -5.58
CA HIS A 185 -25.53 -17.93 -5.20
C HIS A 185 -26.17 -18.56 -3.94
N ARG A 186 -25.63 -19.65 -3.39
CA ARG A 186 -26.17 -20.30 -2.17
C ARG A 186 -25.42 -19.93 -0.89
N THR A 187 -24.45 -19.02 -0.95
CA THR A 187 -23.65 -18.64 0.23
C THR A 187 -24.47 -17.84 1.24
N PRO A 188 -24.52 -18.25 2.53
CA PRO A 188 -25.28 -17.54 3.53
C PRO A 188 -24.68 -16.16 3.83
N ARG A 189 -25.54 -15.16 4.12
CA ARG A 189 -25.13 -13.76 4.30
C ARG A 189 -24.05 -13.56 5.37
N PHE A 190 -24.09 -14.33 6.46
CA PHE A 190 -23.10 -14.22 7.54
C PHE A 190 -21.69 -14.68 7.11
N ALA A 191 -21.57 -15.52 6.08
CA ALA A 191 -20.27 -15.94 5.57
C ALA A 191 -19.46 -14.73 5.07
N GLY A 192 -20.13 -13.75 4.43
CA GLY A 192 -19.49 -12.50 4.03
C GLY A 192 -18.90 -11.73 5.22
N THR A 193 -19.62 -11.63 6.33
CA THR A 193 -19.11 -11.02 7.56
C THR A 193 -17.91 -11.77 8.12
N VAL A 194 -17.94 -13.12 8.11
CA VAL A 194 -16.82 -13.95 8.54
C VAL A 194 -15.60 -13.69 7.67
N GLY A 195 -15.74 -13.68 6.34
CA GLY A 195 -14.63 -13.37 5.43
C GLY A 195 -14.06 -11.97 5.66
N LEU A 196 -14.92 -10.99 5.93
CA LEU A 196 -14.51 -9.59 6.11
C LEU A 196 -13.70 -9.41 7.40
N LEU A 197 -14.10 -10.09 8.47
CA LEU A 197 -13.39 -10.03 9.76
C LEU A 197 -12.16 -10.94 9.80
N LEU A 198 -12.20 -12.07 9.08
CA LEU A 198 -11.09 -13.02 9.03
C LEU A 198 -9.86 -12.40 8.35
N ASN A 199 -10.05 -11.65 7.26
CA ASN A 199 -8.92 -11.18 6.46
C ASN A 199 -7.93 -10.25 7.22
N PRO A 200 -8.38 -9.21 7.94
CA PRO A 200 -7.47 -8.38 8.74
C PRO A 200 -6.71 -9.18 9.81
N VAL A 201 -7.39 -10.14 10.45
CA VAL A 201 -6.78 -11.03 11.46
C VAL A 201 -5.71 -11.89 10.81
N LEU A 202 -6.03 -12.53 9.67
CA LEU A 202 -5.11 -13.40 8.95
C LEU A 202 -3.90 -12.64 8.40
N TYR A 203 -4.11 -11.48 7.77
CA TYR A 203 -3.01 -10.68 7.25
C TYR A 203 -2.12 -10.16 8.39
N GLY A 204 -2.73 -9.74 9.50
CA GLY A 204 -2.02 -9.30 10.70
C GLY A 204 -1.21 -10.41 11.37
N THR A 205 -1.76 -11.62 11.48
CA THR A 205 -1.04 -12.77 12.05
C THR A 205 0.12 -13.21 11.17
N ILE A 206 -0.04 -13.20 9.85
CA ILE A 206 1.06 -13.53 8.93
C ILE A 206 2.17 -12.46 9.00
N LYS A 207 1.80 -11.18 9.08
CA LYS A 207 2.76 -10.07 9.11
C LYS A 207 3.49 -9.90 10.44
N TRP A 208 2.81 -10.10 11.57
CA TRP A 208 3.32 -9.77 12.91
C TRP A 208 3.29 -10.92 13.92
N GLY A 209 2.67 -12.05 13.60
CA GLY A 209 2.40 -13.14 14.55
C GLY A 209 3.61 -13.93 15.01
N ASN A 210 4.84 -13.54 14.64
CA ASN A 210 6.10 -14.19 14.99
C ASN A 210 6.02 -15.73 14.92
N LEU A 211 5.71 -16.24 13.72
CA LEU A 211 5.46 -17.66 13.44
C LEU A 211 6.75 -18.51 13.37
N THR A 212 7.84 -18.02 13.97
CA THR A 212 9.16 -18.66 13.98
C THR A 212 9.10 -20.00 14.69
N GLY A 213 9.58 -21.07 14.05
CA GLY A 213 9.57 -22.43 14.60
C GLY A 213 8.33 -23.27 14.26
N ILE A 214 7.38 -22.74 13.47
CA ILE A 214 6.15 -23.47 13.07
C ILE A 214 6.19 -23.87 11.58
N GLY A 215 7.27 -24.52 11.14
CA GLY A 215 7.37 -25.15 9.82
C GLY A 215 6.93 -24.26 8.65
N PHE A 216 5.95 -24.70 7.86
CA PHE A 216 5.41 -23.96 6.71
C PHE A 216 4.92 -22.53 7.04
N LEU A 217 4.44 -22.28 8.26
CA LEU A 217 3.94 -20.96 8.67
C LEU A 217 5.08 -19.94 8.87
N GLU A 218 6.30 -20.40 9.14
CA GLU A 218 7.47 -19.52 9.24
C GLU A 218 7.79 -18.89 7.89
N SER A 219 7.72 -19.70 6.82
CA SER A 219 7.92 -19.23 5.45
C SER A 219 6.92 -18.13 5.06
N LEU A 220 5.69 -18.18 5.58
CA LEU A 220 4.66 -17.17 5.29
C LEU A 220 5.01 -15.78 5.85
N SER A 221 5.75 -15.71 6.95
CA SER A 221 6.11 -14.42 7.58
C SER A 221 7.19 -13.65 6.83
N THR A 222 7.99 -14.35 6.02
CA THR A 222 9.05 -13.77 5.18
C THR A 222 8.56 -13.32 3.80
N LEU A 223 7.30 -13.57 3.47
CA LEU A 223 6.74 -13.31 2.15
C LEU A 223 6.57 -11.82 1.83
N SER A 224 6.65 -11.50 0.53
CA SER A 224 6.28 -10.19 0.02
C SER A 224 4.80 -9.88 0.33
N PHE A 225 4.42 -8.61 0.35
CA PHE A 225 3.02 -8.23 0.60
C PHE A 225 2.05 -8.90 -0.39
N LEU A 226 2.47 -9.09 -1.64
CA LEU A 226 1.64 -9.64 -2.71
C LEU A 226 1.34 -11.12 -2.47
N ASP A 227 2.35 -11.90 -2.09
CA ASP A 227 2.17 -13.33 -1.79
C ASP A 227 1.31 -13.50 -0.53
N ARG A 228 1.50 -12.65 0.48
CA ARG A 228 0.62 -12.62 1.66
C ARG A 228 -0.83 -12.32 1.30
N MET A 229 -1.07 -11.38 0.38
CA MET A 229 -2.42 -11.10 -0.13
C MET A 229 -3.03 -12.32 -0.83
N ALA A 230 -2.26 -13.03 -1.66
CA ALA A 230 -2.74 -14.24 -2.33
C ALA A 230 -3.10 -15.34 -1.33
N VAL A 231 -2.26 -15.61 -0.34
CA VAL A 231 -2.54 -16.58 0.73
C VAL A 231 -3.82 -16.20 1.48
N CYS A 232 -3.99 -14.92 1.82
CA CYS A 232 -5.20 -14.45 2.49
C CYS A 232 -6.45 -14.66 1.64
N PHE A 233 -6.39 -14.30 0.35
CA PHE A 233 -7.49 -14.47 -0.60
C PHE A 233 -7.94 -15.93 -0.70
N PHE A 234 -7.01 -16.86 -0.95
CA PHE A 234 -7.35 -18.29 -1.07
C PHE A 234 -7.84 -18.88 0.26
N THR A 235 -7.28 -18.45 1.39
CA THR A 235 -7.73 -18.90 2.72
C THR A 235 -9.16 -18.45 3.00
N VAL A 236 -9.49 -17.19 2.68
CA VAL A 236 -10.86 -16.68 2.83
C VAL A 236 -11.81 -17.46 1.92
N ILE A 237 -11.47 -17.70 0.65
CA ILE A 237 -12.29 -18.52 -0.25
C ILE A 237 -12.50 -19.93 0.32
N ALA A 238 -11.46 -20.57 0.84
CA ALA A 238 -11.57 -21.91 1.44
C ALA A 238 -12.55 -21.90 2.62
N VAL A 239 -12.46 -20.92 3.52
CA VAL A 239 -13.38 -20.77 4.65
C VAL A 239 -14.81 -20.53 4.19
N LEU A 240 -15.03 -19.63 3.22
CA LEU A 240 -16.36 -19.37 2.66
C LEU A 240 -16.95 -20.62 1.98
N THR A 241 -16.11 -21.41 1.32
CA THR A 241 -16.49 -22.70 0.71
C THR A 241 -16.94 -23.67 1.78
N VAL A 242 -16.15 -23.87 2.83
CA VAL A 242 -16.52 -24.76 3.96
C VAL A 242 -17.82 -24.32 4.61
N ILE A 243 -17.99 -23.02 4.89
CA ILE A 243 -19.24 -22.49 5.47
C ILE A 243 -20.42 -22.76 4.55
N THR A 244 -20.26 -22.56 3.25
CA THR A 244 -21.34 -22.77 2.27
C THR A 244 -21.69 -24.25 2.10
N LEU A 245 -20.71 -25.15 2.18
CA LEU A 245 -20.97 -26.60 2.16
C LEU A 245 -21.69 -27.08 3.43
N LEU A 246 -21.35 -26.52 4.59
CA LEU A 246 -21.96 -26.89 5.88
C LEU A 246 -23.35 -26.27 6.08
N LYS A 247 -23.57 -25.04 5.62
CA LYS A 247 -24.81 -24.27 5.81
C LYS A 247 -25.22 -23.53 4.53
N PRO A 248 -25.54 -24.23 3.44
CA PRO A 248 -26.01 -23.58 2.22
C PRO A 248 -27.39 -22.94 2.45
N LEU A 249 -27.65 -21.83 1.77
CA LEU A 249 -29.00 -21.27 1.72
C LEU A 249 -29.96 -22.27 1.04
N PRO A 250 -31.20 -22.41 1.55
CA PRO A 250 -32.20 -23.30 0.94
C PRO A 250 -32.57 -22.91 -0.49
N LYS A 251 -32.50 -21.61 -0.80
CA LYS A 251 -32.74 -21.06 -2.14
C LYS A 251 -31.55 -20.19 -2.57
N PRO A 252 -31.12 -20.26 -3.84
CA PRO A 252 -30.16 -19.32 -4.39
C PRO A 252 -30.63 -17.87 -4.22
N VAL A 253 -29.69 -16.96 -3.99
CA VAL A 253 -29.94 -15.52 -3.99
C VAL A 253 -30.21 -15.07 -5.42
N ASP A 254 -31.36 -14.44 -5.63
CA ASP A 254 -31.69 -13.79 -6.90
C ASP A 254 -30.93 -12.47 -7.01
N LEU A 255 -29.96 -12.43 -7.92
CA LEU A 255 -29.23 -11.20 -8.24
C LEU A 255 -30.11 -10.32 -9.15
N PRO A 256 -30.25 -9.02 -8.85
CA PRO A 256 -31.04 -8.13 -9.69
C PRO A 256 -30.44 -8.04 -11.09
N VAL A 257 -31.20 -8.45 -12.11
CA VAL A 257 -30.80 -8.33 -13.51
C VAL A 257 -31.31 -7.01 -14.05
N ASN A 258 -30.41 -6.17 -14.55
CA ASN A 258 -30.80 -4.96 -15.27
C ASN A 258 -30.88 -5.27 -16.77
N GLU A 259 -32.08 -5.59 -17.25
CA GLU A 259 -32.34 -5.93 -18.66
C GLU A 259 -32.04 -4.78 -19.63
N LYS A 260 -31.88 -3.55 -19.13
CA LYS A 260 -31.52 -2.37 -19.95
C LYS A 260 -30.01 -2.27 -20.21
N MET A 261 -29.19 -3.13 -19.62
CA MET A 261 -27.75 -3.12 -19.77
C MET A 261 -27.33 -4.15 -20.83
N ASP A 262 -26.99 -3.67 -22.02
CA ASP A 262 -26.44 -4.52 -23.07
C ASP A 262 -25.01 -4.96 -22.70
N ILE A 263 -24.83 -6.28 -22.50
CA ILE A 263 -23.54 -6.92 -22.22
C ILE A 263 -22.86 -7.44 -23.51
N SER A 264 -23.42 -7.14 -24.68
CA SER A 264 -22.83 -7.51 -25.95
C SER A 264 -21.50 -6.80 -26.17
N THR A 265 -20.46 -7.57 -26.48
CA THR A 265 -19.12 -7.01 -26.72
C THR A 265 -18.99 -6.57 -28.16
N SER A 266 -18.66 -5.29 -28.39
CA SER A 266 -18.41 -4.76 -29.74
C SER A 266 -17.18 -5.42 -30.38
N LYS A 267 -17.17 -5.54 -31.72
CA LYS A 267 -16.03 -6.08 -32.46
C LYS A 267 -14.76 -5.27 -32.22
N SER A 268 -14.87 -3.94 -32.19
CA SER A 268 -13.75 -3.04 -31.91
C SER A 268 -13.14 -3.28 -30.53
N THR A 269 -13.98 -3.43 -29.50
CA THR A 269 -13.52 -3.72 -28.13
C THR A 269 -12.73 -5.03 -28.08
N LYS A 270 -13.17 -6.08 -28.78
CA LYS A 270 -12.43 -7.35 -28.85
C LYS A 270 -11.08 -7.17 -29.53
N THR A 271 -11.04 -6.49 -30.67
CA THR A 271 -9.80 -6.26 -31.41
C THR A 271 -8.78 -5.49 -30.58
N PHE A 272 -9.16 -4.36 -29.98
CA PHE A 272 -8.26 -3.60 -29.12
C PHE A 272 -7.85 -4.39 -27.87
N GLY A 273 -8.78 -5.19 -27.31
CA GLY A 273 -8.46 -6.11 -26.20
C GLY A 273 -7.35 -7.10 -26.56
N TYR A 274 -7.45 -7.76 -27.72
CA TYR A 274 -6.40 -8.68 -28.18
C TYR A 274 -5.07 -7.96 -28.45
N VAL A 275 -5.10 -6.74 -29.00
CA VAL A 275 -3.88 -5.94 -29.20
C VAL A 275 -3.21 -5.63 -27.86
N VAL A 276 -3.96 -5.20 -26.85
CA VAL A 276 -3.42 -4.93 -25.51
C VAL A 276 -2.78 -6.19 -24.92
N VAL A 277 -3.48 -7.34 -24.97
CA VAL A 277 -2.93 -8.61 -24.48
C VAL A 277 -1.65 -9.00 -25.22
N ALA A 278 -1.64 -8.89 -26.56
CA ALA A 278 -0.46 -9.21 -27.36
C ALA A 278 0.72 -8.29 -27.05
N LEU A 279 0.51 -6.99 -26.89
CA LEU A 279 1.55 -6.03 -26.50
C LEU A 279 2.08 -6.33 -25.10
N THR A 280 1.21 -6.66 -24.14
CA THR A 280 1.64 -7.05 -22.79
C THR A 280 2.49 -8.32 -22.84
N LEU A 281 2.07 -9.35 -23.56
CA LEU A 281 2.86 -10.58 -23.73
C LEU A 281 4.21 -10.31 -24.42
N ALA A 282 4.22 -9.45 -25.44
CA ALA A 282 5.46 -9.06 -26.11
C ALA A 282 6.43 -8.37 -25.15
N LEU A 283 5.95 -7.46 -24.30
CA LEU A 283 6.78 -6.84 -23.26
C LEU A 283 7.37 -7.90 -22.32
N TYR A 284 6.56 -8.86 -21.86
CA TYR A 284 7.08 -9.94 -21.03
C TYR A 284 8.14 -10.76 -21.76
N VAL A 285 7.93 -11.15 -23.02
CA VAL A 285 8.92 -11.95 -23.78
C VAL A 285 10.21 -11.19 -24.07
N ILE A 286 10.14 -9.88 -24.34
CA ILE A 286 11.30 -9.05 -24.65
C ILE A 286 12.18 -8.81 -23.42
N PHE A 287 11.56 -8.66 -22.24
CA PHE A 287 12.23 -8.28 -20.99
C PHE A 287 12.36 -9.43 -19.97
N TRP A 288 12.00 -10.67 -20.35
CA TRP A 288 12.23 -11.88 -19.55
C TRP A 288 13.66 -12.39 -19.74
#